data_AF-A0A090S7I2-F1
#
_entry.id   AF-A0A090S7I2-F1
#
_cell.length_a   1.000
_cell.length_b   1.000
_cell.length_c   1.000
_cell.angle_alpha   90.00
_cell.angle_beta   90.00
_cell.angle_gamma   90.00
#
_symmetry.space_group_name_H-M   'P 1'
#
loop_
_entity.id
_entity.type
_entity.pdbx_description
1 polymer ?
#
loop_
_entity_poly.entity_id
_entity_poly.type
_entity_poly.pdbx_seq_one_letter_code
_entity_poly.pdbx_strand_id
1 'polypeptide(L)'
;MIFEHLSEDVRAFADANIGFVDSAVDRIVPPAEEGETDPLAVTVETFSEWIVDQTQFVGDIPAIAGMECTDNLMAFVERKLFTLNTGHLITAYLGVLAGHETIKDSIEDEAIRADVTAAMQESGEVLIRRYGFDADAHGAYIQKILGRFANPYLRDEVDRVGRQPIRKLSPQDRLIKPLNGTLEYGLPNGHLLKGIAAAFLYKNDDDPQAVELQAMFAEQGFEKTLAHYSELNVDSEIVTLAHEAYLALK
;
A
#
# COMPACT_ATOMS: atom_id res chain seq x y z
N MET A 1 20.46 -7.54 12.48
CA MET A 1 20.01 -6.47 13.41
C MET A 1 21.23 -5.74 13.97
N ILE A 2 21.23 -4.42 14.18
CA ILE A 2 22.44 -3.64 14.58
C ILE A 2 23.14 -4.24 15.81
N PHE A 3 22.37 -4.66 16.81
CA PHE A 3 22.85 -5.23 18.08
C PHE A 3 23.64 -6.54 17.94
N GLU A 4 23.45 -7.29 16.85
CA GLU A 4 24.20 -8.52 16.55
C GLU A 4 25.68 -8.21 16.21
N HIS A 5 25.97 -6.96 15.84
CA HIS A 5 27.31 -6.50 15.48
C HIS A 5 28.02 -5.72 16.60
N LEU A 6 27.37 -5.57 17.77
CA LEU A 6 27.92 -4.84 18.91
C LEU A 6 28.53 -5.80 19.94
N SER A 7 29.60 -5.36 20.60
CA SER A 7 30.09 -6.04 21.81
C SER A 7 29.10 -5.83 22.97
N GLU A 8 29.20 -6.65 24.01
CA GLU A 8 28.25 -6.64 25.12
C GLU A 8 28.24 -5.32 25.90
N ASP A 9 29.41 -4.73 26.14
CA ASP A 9 29.56 -3.41 26.76
C ASP A 9 28.95 -2.29 25.91
N VAL A 10 29.10 -2.37 24.58
CA VAL A 10 28.51 -1.39 23.66
C VAL A 10 26.99 -1.55 23.55
N ARG A 11 26.45 -2.79 23.63
CA ARG A 11 25.01 -3.01 23.71
C ARG A 11 24.39 -2.35 24.94
N ALA A 12 24.98 -2.59 26.12
CA ALA A 12 24.51 -1.99 27.37
C ALA A 12 24.56 -0.44 27.32
N PHE A 13 25.60 0.11 26.69
CA PHE A 13 25.65 1.55 26.43
C PHE A 13 24.55 2.02 25.47
N ALA A 14 24.33 1.32 24.36
CA ALA A 14 23.31 1.68 23.38
C ALA A 14 21.89 1.63 23.98
N ASP A 15 21.55 0.58 24.73
CA ASP A 15 20.25 0.43 25.41
C ASP A 15 19.94 1.60 26.34
N ALA A 16 20.96 2.17 27.00
CA ALA A 16 20.79 3.25 27.95
C ALA A 16 20.83 4.66 27.33
N ASN A 17 21.40 4.81 26.12
CA ASN A 17 21.76 6.13 25.59
C ASN A 17 21.30 6.41 24.15
N ILE A 18 20.81 5.41 23.40
CA ILE A 18 20.49 5.54 21.98
C ILE A 18 19.04 5.13 21.72
N GLY A 19 18.24 6.08 21.20
CA GLY A 19 16.89 5.81 20.71
C GLY A 19 16.92 5.32 19.26
N PHE A 20 16.38 4.13 19.01
CA PHE A 20 16.09 3.63 17.67
C PHE A 20 14.61 3.87 17.39
N VAL A 21 14.30 5.06 16.87
CA VAL A 21 12.93 5.55 16.72
C VAL A 21 12.34 5.13 15.38
N ASP A 22 11.29 4.33 15.43
CA ASP A 22 10.47 3.94 14.29
C ASP A 22 9.72 5.14 13.72
N SER A 23 9.45 5.07 12.41
CA SER A 23 8.72 6.13 11.72
C SER A 23 7.78 5.60 10.65
N ALA A 24 6.72 6.36 10.39
CA ALA A 24 5.84 6.24 9.25
C ALA A 24 6.06 7.46 8.35
N VAL A 25 6.57 7.22 7.14
CA VAL A 25 6.85 8.28 6.15
C VAL A 25 6.02 8.09 4.88
N ASP A 26 5.47 9.18 4.38
CA ASP A 26 4.66 9.19 3.16
C ASP A 26 4.91 10.47 2.33
N ARG A 27 5.48 10.27 1.15
CA ARG A 27 5.62 11.25 0.08
C ARG A 27 5.85 10.52 -1.23
N ILE A 28 5.06 10.84 -2.25
CA ILE A 28 5.24 10.34 -3.61
C ILE A 28 6.40 11.11 -4.24
N VAL A 29 7.41 10.34 -4.66
CA VAL A 29 8.61 10.81 -5.34
C VAL A 29 8.79 9.90 -6.56
N PRO A 30 8.30 10.31 -7.75
CA PRO A 30 8.54 9.57 -8.98
C PRO A 30 10.04 9.57 -9.35
N PRO A 31 10.45 8.76 -10.35
CA PRO A 31 11.76 8.91 -10.97
C PRO A 31 11.98 10.34 -11.49
N ALA A 32 13.24 10.75 -11.62
CA ALA A 32 13.58 12.03 -12.24
C ALA A 32 13.02 12.14 -13.66
N GLU A 33 12.67 13.35 -14.08
CA GLU A 33 12.15 13.61 -15.42
C GLU A 33 13.20 13.25 -16.49
N GLU A 34 12.72 12.75 -17.63
CA GLU A 34 13.60 12.47 -18.76
C GLU A 34 14.32 13.75 -19.20
N GLY A 35 15.65 13.66 -19.33
CA GLY A 35 16.49 14.80 -19.71
C GLY A 35 16.92 15.70 -18.55
N GLU A 36 16.53 15.41 -17.31
CA GLU A 36 17.16 16.02 -16.14
C GLU A 36 18.63 15.59 -16.06
N THR A 37 19.53 16.57 -15.92
CA THR A 37 20.99 16.37 -15.93
C THR A 37 21.64 16.73 -14.61
N ASP A 38 20.94 17.46 -13.73
CA ASP A 38 21.41 17.73 -12.38
C ASP A 38 21.20 16.49 -11.50
N PRO A 39 22.29 15.84 -11.01
CA PRO A 39 22.17 14.66 -10.16
C PRO A 39 21.56 14.94 -8.78
N LEU A 40 21.33 16.21 -8.43
CA LEU A 40 20.69 16.63 -7.18
C LEU A 40 19.21 16.99 -7.35
N ALA A 41 18.71 17.11 -8.58
CA ALA A 41 17.33 17.47 -8.84
C ALA A 41 16.36 16.33 -8.45
N VAL A 42 15.27 16.70 -7.78
CA VAL A 42 14.22 15.76 -7.37
C VAL A 42 12.85 16.43 -7.46
N THR A 43 11.90 15.74 -8.11
CA THR A 43 10.50 16.16 -8.15
C THR A 43 9.72 15.40 -7.08
N VAL A 44 9.03 16.14 -6.22
CA VAL A 44 8.23 15.57 -5.12
C VAL A 44 6.84 16.17 -5.12
N GLU A 45 5.87 15.42 -4.62
CA GLU A 45 4.56 15.99 -4.33
C GLU A 45 4.60 17.01 -3.17
N THR A 46 3.64 17.93 -3.14
CA THR A 46 3.52 18.91 -2.05
C THR A 46 3.23 18.24 -0.71
N PHE A 47 2.38 17.20 -0.70
CA PHE A 47 2.04 16.47 0.51
C PHE A 47 3.28 15.75 1.09
N SER A 48 3.39 15.76 2.41
CA SER A 48 4.29 14.88 3.14
C SER A 48 3.72 14.60 4.51
N GLU A 49 3.94 13.39 5.00
CA GLU A 49 3.65 12.99 6.37
C GLU A 49 4.89 12.27 6.92
N TRP A 50 5.34 12.72 8.09
CA TRP A 50 6.43 12.09 8.83
C TRP A 50 6.03 12.00 10.29
N ILE A 51 5.71 10.78 10.73
CA ILE A 51 5.25 10.49 12.07
C ILE A 51 6.29 9.58 12.75
N VAL A 52 6.64 9.89 13.99
CA VAL A 52 7.63 9.15 14.79
C VAL A 52 7.04 8.68 16.10
N ASP A 53 7.50 7.53 16.59
CA ASP A 53 7.10 7.02 17.90
C ASP A 53 7.81 7.80 19.02
N GLN A 54 7.07 8.65 19.71
CA GLN A 54 7.60 9.51 20.76
C GLN A 54 8.11 8.72 21.98
N THR A 55 7.64 7.49 22.16
CA THR A 55 8.00 6.63 23.29
C THR A 55 9.37 5.99 23.14
N GLN A 56 9.94 6.00 21.94
CA GLN A 56 11.23 5.39 21.61
C GLN A 56 12.40 6.39 21.64
N PHE A 57 12.12 7.68 21.89
CA PHE A 57 13.17 8.69 22.03
C PHE A 57 13.93 8.53 23.35
N VAL A 58 15.25 8.73 23.27
CA VAL A 58 16.11 8.89 24.44
C VAL A 58 16.53 10.36 24.50
N GLY A 59 16.14 11.05 25.58
CA GLY A 59 16.38 12.48 25.76
C GLY A 59 15.27 13.36 25.18
N ASP A 60 15.63 14.59 24.81
CA ASP A 60 14.67 15.57 24.28
C ASP A 60 14.22 15.21 22.86
N ILE A 61 12.93 15.35 22.59
CA ILE A 61 12.37 15.17 21.25
C ILE A 61 12.68 16.43 20.42
N PRO A 62 13.35 16.32 19.26
CA PRO A 62 13.71 17.48 18.46
C PRO A 62 12.47 18.12 17.80
N ALA A 63 12.41 19.45 17.83
CA ALA A 63 11.37 20.21 17.15
C ALA A 63 11.71 20.39 15.66
N ILE A 64 11.31 19.43 14.82
CA ILE A 64 11.56 19.45 13.37
C ILE A 64 10.27 19.79 12.64
N ALA A 65 10.29 20.84 11.81
CA ALA A 65 9.12 21.23 11.02
C ALA A 65 8.71 20.08 10.07
N GLY A 66 7.44 19.67 10.15
CA GLY A 66 6.88 18.56 9.38
C GLY A 66 7.04 17.17 10.03
N MET A 67 7.69 17.07 11.19
CA MET A 67 7.74 15.85 11.99
C MET A 67 6.63 15.90 13.06
N GLU A 68 5.79 14.87 13.10
CA GLU A 68 4.73 14.69 14.09
C GLU A 68 5.07 13.53 15.02
N CYS A 69 4.72 13.67 16.29
CA CYS A 69 4.98 12.67 17.33
C CYS A 69 3.68 11.94 17.70
N THR A 70 3.77 10.65 17.94
CA THR A 70 2.64 9.81 18.37
C THR A 70 3.11 8.75 19.36
N ASP A 71 2.20 8.26 20.19
CA ASP A 71 2.38 7.05 21.02
C ASP A 71 1.71 5.81 20.41
N ASN A 72 1.12 5.94 19.23
CA ASN A 72 0.45 4.87 18.51
C ASN A 72 0.85 4.86 17.03
N LEU A 73 2.15 4.67 16.77
CA LEU A 73 2.70 4.72 15.41
C LEU A 73 2.05 3.69 14.47
N MET A 74 1.73 2.51 15.00
CA MET A 74 1.14 1.42 14.21
C MET A 74 -0.21 1.79 13.58
N ALA A 75 -1.03 2.62 14.23
CA ALA A 75 -2.28 3.11 13.65
C ALA A 75 -2.03 3.93 12.36
N PHE A 76 -0.98 4.74 12.34
CA PHE A 76 -0.61 5.55 11.19
C PHE A 76 0.07 4.74 10.08
N VAL A 77 0.90 3.76 10.46
CA VAL A 77 1.49 2.78 9.53
C VAL A 77 0.38 2.03 8.80
N GLU A 78 -0.61 1.50 9.53
CA GLU A 78 -1.73 0.79 8.91
C GLU A 78 -2.64 1.73 8.12
N ARG A 79 -2.89 2.97 8.59
CA ARG A 79 -3.66 3.97 7.83
C ARG A 79 -3.05 4.23 6.46
N LYS A 80 -1.74 4.46 6.40
CA LYS A 80 -1.03 4.63 5.12
C LYS A 80 -1.10 3.36 4.27
N LEU A 81 -0.93 2.19 4.88
CA LEU A 81 -0.95 0.91 4.16
C LEU A 81 -2.33 0.62 3.55
N PHE A 82 -3.40 0.84 4.31
CA PHE A 82 -4.78 0.46 3.94
C PHE A 82 -5.45 1.49 3.06
N THR A 83 -5.01 2.74 3.09
CA THR A 83 -5.60 3.81 2.27
C THR A 83 -4.70 4.16 1.10
N LEU A 84 -3.53 4.75 1.35
CA LEU A 84 -2.63 5.20 0.27
C LEU A 84 -2.10 4.02 -0.54
N ASN A 85 -1.46 3.03 0.10
CA ASN A 85 -0.85 1.94 -0.65
C ASN A 85 -1.89 1.07 -1.35
N THR A 86 -3.00 0.73 -0.69
CA THR A 86 -4.12 -0.03 -1.27
C THR A 86 -4.73 0.71 -2.46
N GLY A 87 -5.13 1.97 -2.29
CA GLY A 87 -5.74 2.76 -3.36
C GLY A 87 -4.80 2.94 -4.55
N HIS A 88 -3.51 3.21 -4.29
CA HIS A 88 -2.52 3.44 -5.34
C HIS A 88 -2.32 2.17 -6.18
N LEU A 89 -2.28 1.00 -5.54
CA LEU A 89 -2.11 -0.28 -6.25
C LEU A 89 -3.34 -0.67 -7.06
N ILE A 90 -4.54 -0.50 -6.50
CA ILE A 90 -5.79 -0.80 -7.22
C ILE A 90 -5.93 0.14 -8.42
N THR A 91 -5.57 1.42 -8.25
CA THR A 91 -5.53 2.39 -9.36
C THR A 91 -4.60 1.90 -10.47
N ALA A 92 -3.39 1.45 -10.12
CA ALA A 92 -2.44 0.94 -11.11
C ALA A 92 -2.97 -0.28 -11.86
N TYR A 93 -3.48 -1.30 -11.16
CA TYR A 93 -3.95 -2.52 -11.83
C TYR A 93 -5.19 -2.30 -12.69
N LEU A 94 -6.17 -1.52 -12.21
CA LEU A 94 -7.32 -1.17 -13.04
C LEU A 94 -6.91 -0.27 -14.22
N GLY A 95 -5.95 0.63 -14.00
CA GLY A 95 -5.33 1.45 -15.04
C GLY A 95 -4.74 0.64 -16.18
N VAL A 96 -3.91 -0.36 -15.85
CA VAL A 96 -3.33 -1.29 -16.83
C VAL A 96 -4.42 -1.98 -17.66
N LEU A 97 -5.51 -2.43 -17.01
CA LEU A 97 -6.61 -3.10 -17.71
C LEU A 97 -7.41 -2.18 -18.63
N ALA A 98 -7.50 -0.91 -18.26
CA ALA A 98 -8.14 0.12 -19.08
C ALA A 98 -7.22 0.71 -20.17
N GLY A 99 -5.93 0.34 -20.18
CA GLY A 99 -4.94 0.85 -21.13
C GLY A 99 -4.39 2.23 -20.79
N HIS A 100 -4.51 2.66 -19.53
CA HIS A 100 -3.93 3.92 -19.04
C HIS A 100 -2.45 3.74 -18.72
N GLU A 101 -1.62 4.72 -19.07
CA GLU A 101 -0.17 4.68 -18.83
C GLU A 101 0.18 5.16 -17.40
N THR A 102 -0.55 6.14 -16.89
CA THR A 102 -0.22 6.78 -15.60
C THR A 102 -1.31 6.62 -14.55
N ILE A 103 -0.93 6.75 -13.28
CA ILE A 103 -1.84 6.79 -12.13
C ILE A 103 -2.85 7.92 -12.26
N LYS A 104 -2.42 9.06 -12.78
CA LYS A 104 -3.30 10.21 -13.01
C LYS A 104 -4.38 9.86 -14.03
N ASP A 105 -3.99 9.35 -15.20
CA ASP A 105 -4.96 8.99 -16.25
C ASP A 105 -5.94 7.93 -15.74
N SER A 106 -5.43 6.99 -14.94
CA SER A 106 -6.23 5.94 -14.31
C SER A 106 -7.24 6.47 -13.29
N ILE A 107 -6.85 7.42 -12.43
CA ILE A 107 -7.75 7.94 -11.38
C ILE A 107 -8.70 9.05 -11.89
N GLU A 108 -8.43 9.60 -13.07
CA GLU A 108 -9.33 10.52 -13.78
C GLU A 108 -10.46 9.78 -14.52
N ASP A 109 -10.31 8.47 -14.77
CA ASP A 109 -11.41 7.61 -15.17
C ASP A 109 -12.42 7.45 -14.03
N GLU A 110 -13.66 7.91 -14.25
CA GLU A 110 -14.71 7.93 -13.23
C GLU A 110 -15.06 6.54 -12.69
N ALA A 111 -14.98 5.50 -13.53
CA ALA A 111 -15.28 4.13 -13.11
C ALA A 111 -14.17 3.60 -12.20
N ILE A 112 -12.91 3.77 -12.59
CA ILE A 112 -11.75 3.38 -11.77
C ILE A 112 -11.74 4.16 -10.46
N ARG A 113 -11.99 5.48 -10.51
CA ARG A 113 -12.07 6.32 -9.32
C ARG A 113 -13.14 5.83 -8.34
N ALA A 114 -14.31 5.43 -8.83
CA ALA A 114 -15.37 4.88 -7.99
C ALA A 114 -14.92 3.60 -7.27
N ASP A 115 -14.33 2.65 -8.01
CA ASP A 115 -13.81 1.40 -7.43
C ASP A 115 -12.70 1.62 -6.40
N VAL A 116 -11.74 2.49 -6.72
CA VAL A 116 -10.62 2.83 -5.83
C VAL A 116 -11.13 3.51 -4.55
N THR A 117 -12.08 4.42 -4.69
CA THR A 117 -12.71 5.10 -3.54
C THR A 117 -13.40 4.09 -2.65
N ALA A 118 -14.20 3.18 -3.23
CA ALA A 118 -14.92 2.17 -2.47
C ALA A 118 -13.97 1.17 -1.78
N ALA A 119 -12.89 0.73 -2.45
CA ALA A 119 -11.89 -0.13 -1.81
C ALA A 119 -11.19 0.54 -0.62
N MET A 120 -10.89 1.85 -0.72
CA MET A 120 -10.34 2.62 0.40
C MET A 120 -11.36 2.84 1.53
N GLN A 121 -12.66 2.85 1.23
CA GLN A 121 -13.71 2.90 2.25
C GLN A 121 -13.85 1.55 2.98
N GLU A 122 -13.80 0.44 2.24
CA GLU A 122 -13.82 -0.92 2.82
C GLU A 122 -12.63 -1.13 3.77
N SER A 123 -11.42 -0.81 3.33
CA SER A 123 -10.23 -0.88 4.19
C SER A 123 -10.24 0.20 5.30
N GLY A 124 -10.81 1.37 5.03
CA GLY A 124 -10.95 2.47 5.99
C GLY A 124 -11.84 2.11 7.19
N GLU A 125 -12.94 1.39 6.95
CA GLU A 125 -13.83 0.91 8.02
C GLU A 125 -13.11 -0.06 8.96
N VAL A 126 -12.18 -0.89 8.45
CA VAL A 126 -11.30 -1.71 9.30
C VAL A 126 -10.47 -0.84 10.25
N LEU A 127 -9.88 0.24 9.73
CA LEU A 127 -9.05 1.15 10.53
C LEU A 127 -9.86 1.88 11.59
N ILE A 128 -11.09 2.32 11.24
CA ILE A 128 -12.01 2.98 12.18
C ILE A 128 -12.33 2.05 13.35
N ARG A 129 -12.66 0.78 13.08
CA ARG A 129 -12.96 -0.20 14.13
C ARG A 129 -11.74 -0.58 14.97
N ARG A 130 -10.58 -0.75 14.33
CA ARG A 130 -9.35 -1.23 14.98
C ARG A 130 -8.67 -0.16 15.82
N TYR A 131 -8.66 1.09 15.34
CA TYR A 131 -7.88 2.18 15.94
C TYR A 131 -8.71 3.36 16.42
N GLY A 132 -10.03 3.36 16.18
CA GLY A 132 -10.91 4.45 16.61
C GLY A 132 -10.67 5.76 15.86
N PHE A 133 -10.22 5.70 14.60
CA PHE A 133 -10.14 6.91 13.77
C PHE A 133 -11.52 7.54 13.60
N ASP A 134 -11.56 8.88 13.60
CA ASP A 134 -12.77 9.61 13.26
C ASP A 134 -13.15 9.38 11.80
N ALA A 135 -14.42 9.00 11.56
CA ALA A 135 -14.89 8.58 10.24
C ALA A 135 -14.88 9.71 9.22
N ASP A 136 -15.27 10.93 9.63
CA ASP A 136 -15.29 12.10 8.75
C ASP A 136 -13.86 12.54 8.40
N ALA A 137 -12.96 12.54 9.38
CA ALA A 137 -11.54 12.80 9.16
C ALA A 137 -10.90 11.76 8.24
N HIS A 138 -11.25 10.49 8.39
CA HIS A 138 -10.76 9.43 7.49
C HIS A 138 -11.33 9.57 6.08
N GLY A 139 -12.62 9.92 5.93
CA GLY A 139 -13.22 10.24 4.64
C GLY A 139 -12.52 11.41 3.93
N ALA A 140 -12.18 12.46 4.68
CA ALA A 140 -11.39 13.58 4.15
C ALA A 140 -9.96 13.16 3.76
N TYR A 141 -9.35 12.24 4.50
CA TYR A 141 -8.04 11.67 4.17
C TYR A 141 -8.07 10.87 2.87
N ILE A 142 -9.11 10.06 2.63
CA ILE A 142 -9.35 9.37 1.35
C ILE A 142 -9.43 10.38 0.20
N GLN A 143 -10.21 11.46 0.35
CA GLN A 143 -10.32 12.50 -0.69
C GLN A 143 -8.98 13.20 -0.95
N LYS A 144 -8.18 13.44 0.09
CA LYS A 144 -6.82 13.97 -0.06
C LYS A 144 -5.94 13.02 -0.87
N ILE A 145 -6.00 11.72 -0.61
CA ILE A 145 -5.25 10.70 -1.37
C ILE A 145 -5.68 10.66 -2.84
N LEU A 146 -6.97 10.68 -3.12
CA LEU A 146 -7.47 10.74 -4.50
C LEU A 146 -6.98 11.98 -5.25
N GLY A 147 -6.88 13.13 -4.56
CA GLY A 147 -6.29 14.34 -5.12
C GLY A 147 -4.79 14.21 -5.40
N ARG A 148 -4.05 13.45 -4.58
CA ARG A 148 -2.62 13.16 -4.80
C ARG A 148 -2.39 12.29 -6.03
N PHE A 149 -3.25 11.29 -6.25
CA PHE A 149 -3.19 10.44 -7.45
C PHE A 149 -3.47 11.24 -8.74
N ALA A 150 -4.34 12.25 -8.67
CA ALA A 150 -4.69 13.09 -9.81
C ALA A 150 -3.71 14.27 -10.05
N ASN A 151 -2.52 14.25 -9.42
CA ASN A 151 -1.59 15.37 -9.50
C ASN A 151 -1.01 15.50 -10.93
N PRO A 152 -1.28 16.60 -11.67
CA PRO A 152 -0.83 16.79 -13.05
C PRO A 152 0.69 16.96 -13.21
N TYR A 153 1.40 17.20 -12.11
CA TYR A 153 2.85 17.42 -12.11
C TYR A 153 3.65 16.15 -11.81
N LEU A 154 2.99 15.03 -11.50
CA LEU A 154 3.66 13.76 -11.24
C LEU A 154 3.31 12.79 -12.36
N ARG A 155 4.32 12.43 -13.15
CA ARG A 155 4.22 11.31 -14.09
C ARG A 155 4.60 10.02 -13.34
N ASP A 156 3.60 9.36 -12.78
CA ASP A 156 3.75 8.10 -12.08
C ASP A 156 3.13 6.96 -12.90
N GLU A 157 3.98 6.11 -13.50
CA GLU A 157 3.55 5.04 -14.41
C GLU A 157 2.88 3.89 -13.67
N VAL A 158 1.80 3.34 -14.25
CA VAL A 158 1.05 2.22 -13.66
C VAL A 158 1.91 0.98 -13.46
N ASP A 159 2.86 0.69 -14.36
CA ASP A 159 3.79 -0.44 -14.22
C ASP A 159 4.77 -0.25 -13.07
N ARG A 160 5.27 0.98 -12.87
CA ARG A 160 6.16 1.30 -11.74
C ARG A 160 5.44 1.08 -10.41
N VAL A 161 4.16 1.47 -10.35
CA VAL A 161 3.32 1.29 -9.17
C VAL A 161 2.82 -0.13 -9.04
N GLY A 162 2.62 -0.87 -10.14
CA GLY A 162 2.07 -2.23 -10.22
C GLY A 162 3.08 -3.35 -9.97
N ARG A 163 4.38 -3.13 -10.24
CA ARG A 163 5.47 -4.11 -10.07
C ARG A 163 5.54 -4.82 -8.71
N GLN A 164 6.16 -5.99 -8.66
CA GLN A 164 6.25 -6.87 -7.49
C GLN A 164 4.88 -7.35 -6.97
N PRO A 165 4.02 -7.93 -7.82
CA PRO A 165 2.67 -8.33 -7.42
C PRO A 165 2.67 -9.41 -6.33
N ILE A 166 3.62 -10.35 -6.33
CA ILE A 166 3.72 -11.40 -5.28
C ILE A 166 3.89 -10.77 -3.89
N ARG A 167 4.82 -9.82 -3.72
CA ARG A 167 5.00 -9.11 -2.45
C ARG A 167 3.70 -8.43 -2.01
N LYS A 168 2.98 -7.81 -2.94
CA LYS A 168 1.76 -7.04 -2.66
C LYS A 168 0.52 -7.91 -2.40
N LEU A 169 0.55 -9.15 -2.86
CA LEU A 169 -0.40 -10.21 -2.54
C LEU A 169 -0.02 -10.97 -1.26
N SER A 170 1.06 -10.60 -0.57
CA SER A 170 1.44 -11.26 0.69
C SER A 170 0.47 -10.91 1.84
N PRO A 171 0.36 -11.76 2.86
CA PRO A 171 -0.67 -11.66 3.91
C PRO A 171 -0.66 -10.34 4.69
N GLN A 172 0.52 -9.72 4.80
CA GLN A 172 0.75 -8.51 5.59
C GLN A 172 0.81 -7.22 4.74
N ASP A 173 0.63 -7.32 3.42
CA ASP A 173 0.69 -6.17 2.50
C ASP A 173 -0.72 -5.66 2.13
N ARG A 174 -0.74 -4.64 1.27
CA ARG A 174 -1.82 -3.69 1.03
C ARG A 174 -3.12 -4.21 0.41
N LEU A 175 -3.20 -5.49 0.05
CA LEU A 175 -4.43 -6.10 -0.46
C LEU A 175 -4.99 -7.11 0.53
N ILE A 176 -4.16 -8.07 0.95
CA ILE A 176 -4.61 -9.17 1.80
C ILE A 176 -4.78 -8.75 3.26
N LYS A 177 -3.93 -7.87 3.79
CA LYS A 177 -4.07 -7.42 5.18
C LYS A 177 -5.38 -6.63 5.41
N PRO A 178 -5.78 -5.70 4.52
CA PRO A 178 -7.12 -5.10 4.58
C PRO A 178 -8.23 -6.11 4.40
N LEU A 179 -8.13 -7.03 3.43
CA LEU A 179 -9.13 -8.08 3.21
C LEU A 179 -9.34 -8.90 4.49
N ASN A 180 -8.29 -9.39 5.12
CA ASN A 180 -8.38 -10.13 6.38
C ASN A 180 -9.04 -9.29 7.49
N GLY A 181 -8.78 -7.99 7.55
CA GLY A 181 -9.47 -7.09 8.45
C GLY A 181 -10.97 -6.96 8.18
N THR A 182 -11.39 -6.97 6.90
CA THR A 182 -12.83 -7.00 6.58
C THR A 182 -13.49 -8.30 7.03
N LEU A 183 -12.79 -9.44 6.91
CA LEU A 183 -13.28 -10.73 7.39
C LEU A 183 -13.39 -10.76 8.92
N GLU A 184 -12.40 -10.20 9.62
CA GLU A 184 -12.37 -10.08 11.09
C GLU A 184 -13.61 -9.34 11.62
N TYR A 185 -14.01 -8.26 10.93
CA TYR A 185 -15.11 -7.39 11.37
C TYR A 185 -16.46 -7.62 10.64
N GLY A 186 -16.53 -8.62 9.75
CA GLY A 186 -17.74 -8.91 8.97
C GLY A 186 -18.16 -7.76 8.05
N LEU A 187 -17.19 -7.12 7.39
CA LEU A 187 -17.37 -5.95 6.54
C LEU A 187 -17.44 -6.31 5.04
N PRO A 188 -18.07 -5.46 4.21
CA PRO A 188 -17.96 -5.57 2.76
C PRO A 188 -16.50 -5.48 2.28
N ASN A 189 -16.19 -6.20 1.20
CA ASN A 189 -14.84 -6.29 0.63
C ASN A 189 -14.81 -6.51 -0.89
N GLY A 190 -15.92 -6.20 -1.57
CA GLY A 190 -16.07 -6.46 -3.01
C GLY A 190 -15.05 -5.71 -3.86
N HIS A 191 -14.70 -4.47 -3.49
CA HIS A 191 -13.75 -3.67 -4.26
C HIS A 191 -12.29 -4.02 -3.93
N LEU A 192 -11.99 -4.45 -2.70
CA LEU A 192 -10.71 -5.09 -2.36
C LEU A 192 -10.52 -6.39 -3.18
N LEU A 193 -11.54 -7.24 -3.27
CA LEU A 193 -11.51 -8.45 -4.10
C LEU A 193 -11.30 -8.13 -5.58
N LYS A 194 -11.94 -7.08 -6.10
CA LYS A 194 -11.70 -6.58 -7.47
C LYS A 194 -10.24 -6.18 -7.67
N GLY A 195 -9.63 -5.51 -6.70
CA GLY A 195 -8.21 -5.16 -6.70
C GLY A 195 -7.28 -6.39 -6.72
N ILE A 196 -7.59 -7.41 -5.91
CA ILE A 196 -6.86 -8.69 -5.90
C ILE A 196 -7.00 -9.41 -7.24
N ALA A 197 -8.22 -9.48 -7.77
CA ALA A 197 -8.50 -10.07 -9.08
C ALA A 197 -7.73 -9.37 -10.20
N ALA A 198 -7.68 -8.04 -10.20
CA ALA A 198 -6.92 -7.25 -11.17
C ALA A 198 -5.41 -7.54 -11.11
N ALA A 199 -4.85 -7.87 -9.93
CA ALA A 199 -3.45 -8.26 -9.78
C ALA A 199 -3.08 -9.53 -10.59
N PHE A 200 -4.04 -10.45 -10.78
CA PHE A 200 -3.85 -11.67 -11.59
C PHE A 200 -3.95 -11.42 -13.10
N LEU A 201 -4.47 -10.26 -13.50
CA LEU A 201 -4.51 -9.82 -14.90
C LEU A 201 -3.31 -8.94 -15.27
N TYR A 202 -2.57 -8.43 -14.28
CA TYR A 202 -1.33 -7.69 -14.48
C TYR A 202 -0.23 -8.59 -15.04
N LYS A 203 0.40 -8.13 -16.13
CA LYS A 203 1.51 -8.80 -16.79
C LYS A 203 2.59 -7.77 -17.09
N ASN A 204 3.83 -8.13 -16.80
CA ASN A 204 4.99 -7.32 -17.10
C ASN A 204 6.22 -8.24 -17.21
N ASP A 205 6.78 -8.36 -18.42
CA ASP A 205 7.87 -9.30 -18.71
C ASP A 205 9.21 -8.85 -18.10
N ASP A 206 9.32 -7.58 -17.74
CA ASP A 206 10.51 -6.99 -17.08
C ASP A 206 10.43 -7.09 -15.54
N ASP A 207 9.31 -7.57 -14.99
CA ASP A 207 9.12 -7.79 -13.55
C ASP A 207 9.15 -9.29 -13.22
N PRO A 208 10.24 -9.81 -12.62
CA PRO A 208 10.37 -11.23 -12.29
C PRO A 208 9.21 -11.78 -11.44
N GLN A 209 8.63 -10.98 -10.55
CA GLN A 209 7.49 -11.44 -9.73
C GLN A 209 6.19 -11.52 -10.54
N ALA A 210 6.00 -10.65 -11.53
CA ALA A 210 4.84 -10.75 -12.42
C ALA A 210 4.95 -11.99 -13.31
N VAL A 211 6.14 -12.27 -13.86
CA VAL A 211 6.42 -13.48 -14.64
C VAL A 211 6.18 -14.75 -13.79
N GLU A 212 6.70 -14.78 -12.57
CA GLU A 212 6.51 -15.91 -11.65
C GLU A 212 5.03 -16.13 -11.29
N LEU A 213 4.31 -15.04 -10.95
CA LEU A 213 2.88 -15.10 -10.66
C LEU A 213 2.08 -15.69 -11.83
N GLN A 214 2.36 -15.23 -13.05
CA GLN A 214 1.67 -15.71 -14.25
C GLN A 214 2.02 -17.17 -14.57
N ALA A 215 3.27 -17.60 -14.34
CA ALA A 215 3.67 -18.99 -14.52
C ALA A 215 2.93 -19.93 -13.55
N MET A 216 2.89 -19.59 -12.26
CA MET A 216 2.16 -20.39 -11.26
C MET A 216 0.66 -20.38 -11.54
N PHE A 217 0.09 -19.21 -11.88
CA PHE A 217 -1.32 -19.09 -12.26
C PHE A 217 -1.69 -19.99 -13.45
N ALA A 218 -0.85 -20.04 -14.49
CA ALA A 218 -1.08 -20.91 -15.64
C ALA A 218 -1.00 -22.41 -15.29
N GLU A 219 -0.12 -22.79 -14.36
CA GLU A 219 0.07 -24.18 -13.95
C GLU A 219 -1.00 -24.67 -12.95
N GLN A 220 -1.34 -23.85 -11.95
CA GLN A 220 -2.12 -24.28 -10.79
C GLN A 220 -3.54 -23.71 -10.73
N GLY A 221 -3.85 -22.70 -11.53
CA GLY A 221 -5.14 -22.00 -11.50
C GLY A 221 -5.19 -20.88 -10.45
N PHE A 222 -6.30 -20.12 -10.46
CA PHE A 222 -6.43 -18.89 -9.69
C PHE A 222 -6.38 -19.15 -8.17
N GLU A 223 -7.20 -20.07 -7.70
CA GLU A 223 -7.42 -20.31 -6.26
C GLU A 223 -6.15 -20.80 -5.57
N LYS A 224 -5.42 -21.74 -6.19
CA LYS A 224 -4.18 -22.28 -5.63
C LYS A 224 -3.07 -21.23 -5.60
N THR A 225 -2.95 -20.44 -6.65
CA THR A 225 -1.94 -19.37 -6.73
C THR A 225 -2.24 -18.25 -5.74
N LEU A 226 -3.50 -17.84 -5.62
CA LEU A 226 -3.91 -16.87 -4.60
C LEU A 226 -3.62 -17.41 -3.21
N ALA A 227 -4.09 -18.61 -2.87
CA ALA A 227 -3.87 -19.23 -1.57
C ALA A 227 -2.37 -19.35 -1.22
N HIS A 228 -1.53 -19.69 -2.18
CA HIS A 228 -0.09 -19.82 -1.96
C HIS A 228 0.58 -18.52 -1.56
N TYR A 229 0.35 -17.43 -2.30
CA TYR A 229 1.03 -16.15 -2.03
C TYR A 229 0.35 -15.32 -0.94
N SER A 230 -0.95 -15.48 -0.74
CA SER A 230 -1.73 -14.74 0.27
C SER A 230 -1.88 -15.47 1.61
N GLU A 231 -1.51 -16.75 1.67
CA GLU A 231 -1.74 -17.66 2.80
C GLU A 231 -3.24 -17.81 3.19
N LEU A 232 -4.16 -17.41 2.30
CA LEU A 232 -5.58 -17.69 2.47
C LEU A 232 -5.84 -19.19 2.34
N ASN A 233 -6.82 -19.70 3.09
CA ASN A 233 -7.28 -21.07 2.90
C ASN A 233 -7.91 -21.22 1.51
N VAL A 234 -7.37 -22.12 0.69
CA VAL A 234 -7.83 -22.36 -0.69
C VAL A 234 -9.32 -22.73 -0.78
N ASP A 235 -9.86 -23.40 0.24
CA ASP A 235 -11.25 -23.85 0.28
C ASP A 235 -12.19 -22.81 0.93
N SER A 236 -11.68 -21.62 1.25
CA SER A 236 -12.49 -20.56 1.87
C SER A 236 -13.39 -19.86 0.86
N GLU A 237 -14.58 -19.45 1.32
CA GLU A 237 -15.52 -18.67 0.53
C GLU A 237 -14.87 -17.40 -0.06
N ILE A 238 -13.95 -16.76 0.65
CA ILE A 238 -13.31 -15.54 0.16
C ILE A 238 -12.41 -15.78 -1.05
N VAL A 239 -11.79 -16.96 -1.16
CA VAL A 239 -11.01 -17.33 -2.36
C VAL A 239 -11.94 -17.60 -3.54
N THR A 240 -13.11 -18.23 -3.30
CA THR A 240 -14.15 -18.38 -4.33
C THR A 240 -14.65 -17.02 -4.82
N LEU A 241 -14.98 -16.09 -3.92
CA LEU A 241 -15.43 -14.74 -4.28
C LEU A 241 -14.35 -13.95 -5.03
N ALA A 242 -13.07 -14.10 -4.66
CA ALA A 242 -11.95 -13.52 -5.40
C ALA A 242 -11.88 -14.06 -6.84
N HIS A 243 -12.11 -15.36 -7.03
CA HIS A 243 -12.12 -15.96 -8.36
C HIS A 243 -13.33 -15.49 -9.18
N GLU A 244 -14.51 -15.36 -8.58
CA GLU A 244 -15.68 -14.78 -9.25
C GLU A 244 -15.41 -13.34 -9.71
N ALA A 245 -14.77 -12.52 -8.85
CA ALA A 245 -14.34 -11.17 -9.21
C ALA A 245 -13.35 -11.17 -10.39
N TYR A 246 -12.42 -12.14 -10.44
CA TYR A 246 -11.51 -12.32 -11.57
C TYR A 246 -12.23 -12.67 -12.86
N LEU A 247 -13.20 -13.58 -12.81
CA LEU A 247 -13.99 -13.95 -13.99
C LEU A 247 -14.83 -12.78 -14.51
N ALA A 248 -15.30 -11.89 -13.62
CA ALA A 248 -16.06 -10.70 -14.00
C ALA A 248 -15.20 -9.58 -14.64
N LEU A 249 -13.88 -9.62 -14.49
CA LEU A 249 -12.94 -8.67 -15.11
C LEU A 249 -12.44 -9.11 -16.50
N LYS A 250 -12.76 -10.34 -16.93
CA LYS A 250 -12.41 -10.89 -18.24
C LYS A 250 -13.48 -10.60 -19.30
#